data_AF-A0A7Y3DAJ0-F1
#
_entry.id   AF-A0A7Y3DAJ0-F1
#
_cell.length_a   1.000
_cell.length_b   1.000
_cell.length_c   1.000
_cell.angle_alpha   90.00
_cell.angle_beta   90.00
_cell.angle_gamma   90.00
#
_symmetry.space_group_name_H-M   'P 1'
#
loop_
_entity.id
_entity.type
_entity.pdbx_description
1 polymer ?
#
loop_
_entity_poly.entity_id
_entity_poly.type
_entity_poly.pdbx_seq_one_letter_code
_entity_poly.pdbx_strand_id
1 'polypeptide(L)'
;DVDEAVREVAWAREHGLPSVLMPCHWGSQPSYQDPRYDPLWAACQDHDVVINFHSGGAPMADYGDGPGMVGIYISEVAWWTARPLTHLCWAGVFERFPKLKVAVTEGTCIWVPELLALLDFRYEETHFAAKLGDYRSHLSMKPSDYFRRNVFYGASCMPRREAELRGAIGVGNMMWGSDYPHPEGTWPDTAQQMHGTFDGLPEDDLAAMLGGNAARVYGFDVEKLAPLVARIGPEKGSFSGGNP
;
A
#
# COMPACT_ATOMS: atom_id res chain seq x y z
N ASP A 1 -14.65 -17.64 -1.27
CA ASP A 1 -16.07 -17.48 -0.93
C ASP A 1 -16.22 -16.12 -0.24
N VAL A 2 -17.17 -15.27 -0.63
CA VAL A 2 -17.29 -13.92 -0.07
C VAL A 2 -17.88 -13.95 1.34
N ASP A 3 -18.86 -14.81 1.60
CA ASP A 3 -19.51 -14.89 2.90
C ASP A 3 -18.54 -15.44 3.96
N GLU A 4 -17.68 -16.39 3.57
CA GLU A 4 -16.60 -16.86 4.43
C GLU A 4 -15.57 -15.76 4.69
N ALA A 5 -15.15 -15.01 3.67
CA ALA A 5 -14.21 -13.90 3.84
C ALA A 5 -14.76 -12.81 4.78
N VAL A 6 -16.06 -12.51 4.71
CA VAL A 6 -16.73 -11.59 5.63
C VAL A 6 -16.69 -12.09 7.08
N ARG A 7 -16.95 -13.40 7.30
CA ARG A 7 -16.82 -14.01 8.65
C ARG A 7 -15.39 -13.91 9.17
N GLU A 8 -14.41 -14.16 8.31
CA GLU A 8 -12.99 -14.12 8.67
C GLU A 8 -12.54 -12.71 9.07
N VAL A 9 -13.06 -11.66 8.44
CA VAL A 9 -12.78 -10.26 8.82
C VAL A 9 -13.24 -9.98 10.25
N ALA A 10 -14.47 -10.39 10.60
CA ALA A 10 -14.98 -10.22 11.96
C ALA A 10 -14.15 -11.03 12.96
N TRP A 11 -13.87 -12.30 12.64
CA TRP A 11 -13.04 -13.18 13.47
C TRP A 11 -11.64 -12.59 13.71
N ALA A 12 -10.97 -12.13 12.65
CA ALA A 12 -9.64 -11.52 12.73
C ALA A 12 -9.65 -10.33 13.71
N ARG A 13 -10.66 -9.47 13.60
CA ARG A 13 -10.77 -8.30 14.47
C ARG A 13 -11.02 -8.68 15.94
N GLU A 14 -11.90 -9.65 16.20
CA GLU A 14 -12.17 -10.17 17.55
C GLU A 14 -10.91 -10.76 18.20
N HIS A 15 -9.98 -11.25 17.41
CA HIS A 15 -8.70 -11.83 17.86
C HIS A 15 -7.54 -10.82 17.83
N GLY A 16 -7.82 -9.54 17.63
CA GLY A 16 -6.82 -8.47 17.68
C GLY A 16 -5.94 -8.35 16.43
N LEU A 17 -6.30 -9.04 15.34
CA LEU A 17 -5.64 -8.88 14.05
C LEU A 17 -6.24 -7.67 13.31
N PRO A 18 -5.46 -6.62 13.02
CA PRO A 18 -6.00 -5.36 12.47
C PRO A 18 -6.13 -5.38 10.94
N SER A 19 -5.84 -6.51 10.30
CA SER A 19 -5.72 -6.54 8.85
C SER A 19 -5.87 -7.94 8.27
N VAL A 20 -6.26 -8.02 7.00
CA VAL A 20 -6.35 -9.25 6.21
C VAL A 20 -5.49 -9.15 4.96
N LEU A 21 -5.09 -10.29 4.40
CA LEU A 21 -4.37 -10.37 3.13
C LEU A 21 -5.35 -10.68 2.00
N MET A 22 -5.29 -9.90 0.92
CA MET A 22 -6.04 -10.15 -0.31
C MET A 22 -5.09 -10.51 -1.45
N PRO A 23 -5.45 -11.49 -2.31
CA PRO A 23 -4.65 -11.81 -3.49
C PRO A 23 -4.51 -10.62 -4.45
N CYS A 24 -3.32 -10.39 -4.99
CA CYS A 24 -3.06 -9.31 -5.97
C CYS A 24 -3.69 -9.58 -7.34
N HIS A 25 -4.04 -10.84 -7.63
CA HIS A 25 -4.78 -11.24 -8.81
C HIS A 25 -5.97 -12.12 -8.43
N TRP A 26 -7.05 -12.03 -9.20
CA TRP A 26 -8.31 -12.73 -8.95
C TRP A 26 -8.42 -14.09 -9.64
N GLY A 27 -7.43 -14.47 -10.44
CA GLY A 27 -7.44 -15.74 -11.18
C GLY A 27 -8.69 -15.88 -12.05
N SER A 28 -9.46 -16.95 -11.84
CA SER A 28 -10.73 -17.20 -12.54
C SER A 28 -11.94 -16.47 -11.94
N GLN A 29 -11.78 -15.76 -10.84
CA GLN A 29 -12.85 -14.97 -10.22
C GLN A 29 -13.00 -13.60 -10.91
N PRO A 30 -14.14 -12.92 -10.74
CA PRO A 30 -14.26 -11.54 -11.16
C PRO A 30 -13.22 -10.63 -10.50
N SER A 31 -12.85 -9.55 -11.19
CA SER A 31 -11.99 -8.52 -10.60
C SER A 31 -12.68 -7.82 -9.43
N TYR A 32 -11.90 -7.23 -8.52
CA TYR A 32 -12.39 -6.55 -7.31
C TYR A 32 -13.32 -5.34 -7.52
N GLN A 33 -13.56 -4.93 -8.77
CA GLN A 33 -14.62 -3.97 -9.11
C GLN A 33 -16.04 -4.58 -9.03
N ASP A 34 -16.16 -5.90 -9.07
CA ASP A 34 -17.46 -6.58 -9.10
C ASP A 34 -18.21 -6.35 -7.77
N PRO A 35 -19.46 -5.86 -7.81
CA PRO A 35 -20.25 -5.61 -6.61
C PRO A 35 -20.43 -6.81 -5.68
N ARG A 36 -20.16 -8.04 -6.15
CA ARG A 36 -20.14 -9.22 -5.29
C ARG A 36 -19.16 -9.11 -4.11
N TYR A 37 -18.14 -8.26 -4.21
CA TYR A 37 -17.17 -8.02 -3.14
C TYR A 37 -17.58 -6.88 -2.20
N ASP A 38 -18.64 -6.13 -2.49
CA ASP A 38 -19.12 -5.03 -1.65
C ASP A 38 -19.40 -5.46 -0.20
N PRO A 39 -19.96 -6.65 0.10
CA PRO A 39 -20.08 -7.12 1.48
C PRO A 39 -18.74 -7.25 2.20
N LEU A 40 -17.68 -7.67 1.51
CA LEU A 40 -16.34 -7.76 2.07
C LEU A 40 -15.74 -6.37 2.33
N TRP A 41 -15.92 -5.43 1.41
CA TRP A 41 -15.49 -4.04 1.60
C TRP A 41 -16.20 -3.36 2.77
N ALA A 42 -17.51 -3.59 2.89
CA ALA A 42 -18.29 -3.14 4.04
C ALA A 42 -17.75 -3.72 5.34
N ALA A 43 -17.53 -5.04 5.39
CA ALA A 43 -17.00 -5.70 6.59
C ALA A 43 -15.64 -5.15 7.00
N CYS A 44 -14.68 -5.01 6.07
CA CYS A 44 -13.37 -4.43 6.36
C CYS A 44 -13.49 -3.01 6.91
N GLN A 45 -14.36 -2.19 6.30
CA GLN A 45 -14.61 -0.83 6.76
C GLN A 45 -15.21 -0.78 8.17
N ASP A 46 -16.27 -1.56 8.42
CA ASP A 46 -17.05 -1.49 9.65
C ASP A 46 -16.28 -2.05 10.84
N HIS A 47 -15.37 -2.99 10.61
CA HIS A 47 -14.47 -3.55 11.63
C HIS A 47 -13.13 -2.82 11.77
N ASP A 48 -12.88 -1.78 10.96
CA ASP A 48 -11.59 -1.07 10.87
C ASP A 48 -10.42 -2.01 10.58
N VAL A 49 -10.64 -2.96 9.67
CA VAL A 49 -9.66 -3.95 9.22
C VAL A 49 -9.02 -3.46 7.92
N VAL A 50 -7.69 -3.36 7.92
CA VAL A 50 -6.91 -2.94 6.74
C VAL A 50 -6.80 -4.10 5.76
N ILE A 51 -7.06 -3.84 4.48
CA ILE A 51 -6.77 -4.81 3.41
C ILE A 51 -5.31 -4.65 3.00
N ASN A 52 -4.54 -5.73 2.99
CA ASN A 52 -3.18 -5.71 2.43
C ASN A 52 -3.14 -6.46 1.10
N PHE A 53 -2.56 -5.83 0.10
CA PHE A 53 -2.02 -6.50 -1.09
C PHE A 53 -0.52 -6.62 -0.91
N HIS A 54 0.03 -7.81 -1.09
CA HIS A 54 1.44 -8.09 -0.92
C HIS A 54 2.06 -8.57 -2.23
N SER A 55 3.29 -8.14 -2.51
CA SER A 55 4.04 -8.61 -3.67
C SER A 55 4.19 -10.15 -3.66
N GLY A 56 4.50 -10.70 -4.83
CA GLY A 56 4.63 -12.13 -5.06
C GLY A 56 3.50 -12.75 -5.88
N GLY A 57 2.30 -12.15 -5.87
CA GLY A 57 1.15 -12.65 -6.62
C GLY A 57 1.14 -12.18 -8.07
N ALA A 58 1.34 -13.09 -9.03
CA ALA A 58 1.28 -12.82 -10.47
C ALA A 58 0.78 -14.05 -11.26
N PRO A 59 0.30 -13.92 -12.51
CA PRO A 59 -0.08 -15.06 -13.34
C PRO A 59 1.18 -15.80 -13.82
N MET A 60 1.75 -16.66 -12.97
CA MET A 60 3.07 -17.27 -13.22
C MET A 60 3.16 -18.08 -14.53
N ALA A 61 2.04 -18.56 -15.05
CA ALA A 61 1.96 -19.25 -16.33
C ALA A 61 2.36 -18.36 -17.52
N ASP A 62 2.20 -17.04 -17.42
CA ASP A 62 2.48 -16.10 -18.51
C ASP A 62 4.00 -15.88 -18.71
N TYR A 63 4.82 -16.11 -17.69
CA TYR A 63 6.27 -15.87 -17.77
C TYR A 63 7.08 -17.06 -18.33
N GLY A 64 6.49 -18.26 -18.38
CA GLY A 64 7.17 -19.47 -18.87
C GLY A 64 8.41 -19.88 -18.05
N ASP A 65 9.35 -20.57 -18.68
CA ASP A 65 10.60 -21.08 -18.07
C ASP A 65 11.87 -20.68 -18.85
N GLY A 66 11.73 -19.82 -19.86
CA GLY A 66 12.80 -19.42 -20.76
C GLY A 66 13.78 -18.39 -20.17
N PRO A 67 14.89 -18.11 -20.87
CA PRO A 67 15.83 -17.06 -20.47
C PRO A 67 15.14 -15.71 -20.26
N GLY A 68 15.49 -15.03 -19.16
CA GLY A 68 14.92 -13.72 -18.82
C GLY A 68 13.64 -13.77 -18.00
N MET A 69 13.02 -14.94 -17.80
CA MET A 69 11.79 -15.11 -17.01
C MET A 69 11.82 -14.36 -15.68
N VAL A 70 12.88 -14.57 -14.89
CA VAL A 70 13.02 -13.93 -13.57
C VAL A 70 13.09 -12.41 -13.70
N GLY A 71 13.82 -11.89 -14.69
CA GLY A 71 13.94 -10.45 -14.94
C GLY A 71 12.61 -9.80 -15.33
N ILE A 72 11.80 -10.51 -16.12
CA ILE A 72 10.44 -10.07 -16.48
C ILE A 72 9.57 -10.06 -15.22
N TYR A 73 9.53 -11.16 -14.48
CA TYR A 73 8.72 -11.30 -13.27
C TYR A 73 9.01 -10.21 -12.23
N ILE A 74 10.28 -10.00 -11.86
CA ILE A 74 10.66 -8.99 -10.85
C ILE A 74 10.37 -7.55 -11.31
N SER A 75 10.30 -7.32 -12.62
CA SER A 75 9.94 -6.01 -13.19
C SER A 75 8.42 -5.78 -13.21
N GLU A 76 7.63 -6.86 -13.23
CA GLU A 76 6.16 -6.81 -13.35
C GLU A 76 5.42 -6.97 -12.02
N VAL A 77 5.99 -7.66 -11.03
CA VAL A 77 5.30 -8.05 -9.79
C VAL A 77 4.73 -6.86 -9.00
N ALA A 78 5.42 -5.73 -8.99
CA ALA A 78 4.93 -4.50 -8.37
C ALA A 78 3.61 -4.01 -9.02
N TRP A 79 3.49 -4.15 -10.34
CA TRP A 79 2.28 -3.74 -11.07
C TRP A 79 1.09 -4.63 -10.79
N TRP A 80 1.31 -5.94 -10.58
CA TRP A 80 0.25 -6.85 -10.13
C TRP A 80 -0.26 -6.47 -8.75
N THR A 81 0.62 -6.01 -7.86
CA THR A 81 0.26 -5.55 -6.52
C THR A 81 -0.48 -4.21 -6.52
N ALA A 82 -0.10 -3.30 -7.42
CA ALA A 82 -0.76 -2.00 -7.59
C ALA A 82 -2.11 -2.10 -8.33
N ARG A 83 -2.26 -3.09 -9.22
CA ARG A 83 -3.42 -3.24 -10.12
C ARG A 83 -4.78 -3.22 -9.42
N PRO A 84 -5.00 -3.93 -8.29
CA PRO A 84 -6.25 -3.84 -7.54
C PRO A 84 -6.70 -2.40 -7.24
N LEU A 85 -5.77 -1.49 -6.93
CA LEU A 85 -6.09 -0.11 -6.54
C LEU A 85 -6.80 0.65 -7.67
N THR A 86 -6.34 0.48 -8.91
CA THR A 86 -6.98 1.07 -10.09
C THR A 86 -8.41 0.58 -10.25
N HIS A 87 -8.65 -0.72 -10.03
CA HIS A 87 -10.00 -1.29 -10.10
C HIS A 87 -10.90 -0.75 -8.99
N LEU A 88 -10.43 -0.74 -7.75
CA LEU A 88 -11.19 -0.22 -6.60
C LEU A 88 -11.54 1.26 -6.77
N CYS A 89 -10.61 2.06 -7.29
CA CYS A 89 -10.81 3.48 -7.52
C CYS A 89 -11.85 3.74 -8.62
N TRP A 90 -11.63 3.24 -9.83
CA TRP A 90 -12.53 3.53 -10.96
C TRP A 90 -13.91 2.90 -10.80
N ALA A 91 -14.03 1.80 -10.07
CA ALA A 91 -15.31 1.20 -9.75
C ALA A 91 -16.09 1.93 -8.65
N GLY A 92 -15.52 3.00 -8.07
CA GLY A 92 -16.15 3.75 -6.99
C GLY A 92 -16.23 2.96 -5.68
N VAL A 93 -15.37 1.96 -5.45
CA VAL A 93 -15.35 1.26 -4.15
C VAL A 93 -14.97 2.25 -3.05
N PHE A 94 -13.96 3.08 -3.26
CA PHE A 94 -13.60 4.13 -2.30
C PHE A 94 -14.66 5.23 -2.16
N GLU A 95 -15.56 5.40 -3.13
CA GLU A 95 -16.73 6.27 -3.01
C GLU A 95 -17.77 5.65 -2.07
N ARG A 96 -18.13 4.39 -2.30
CA ARG A 96 -19.12 3.66 -1.48
C ARG A 96 -18.63 3.37 -0.06
N PHE A 97 -17.32 3.14 0.09
CA PHE A 97 -16.67 2.78 1.36
C PHE A 97 -15.55 3.78 1.69
N PRO A 98 -15.90 5.03 2.07
CA PRO A 98 -14.93 6.11 2.23
C PRO A 98 -13.93 5.90 3.37
N LYS A 99 -14.22 5.02 4.34
CA LYS A 99 -13.30 4.68 5.44
C LYS A 99 -12.48 3.41 5.18
N LEU A 100 -12.68 2.73 4.04
CA LEU A 100 -11.91 1.54 3.69
C LEU A 100 -10.42 1.89 3.59
N LYS A 101 -9.57 1.11 4.28
CA LYS A 101 -8.12 1.27 4.25
C LYS A 101 -7.50 0.12 3.46
N VAL A 102 -6.65 0.47 2.49
CA VAL A 102 -5.91 -0.50 1.67
C VAL A 102 -4.43 -0.19 1.78
N ALA A 103 -3.62 -1.19 2.08
CA ALA A 103 -2.17 -1.12 2.07
C ALA A 103 -1.61 -1.97 0.91
N VAL A 104 -0.58 -1.44 0.26
CA VAL A 104 0.27 -2.20 -0.67
C VAL A 104 1.64 -2.37 -0.05
N THR A 105 2.08 -3.62 0.12
CA THR A 105 3.34 -3.97 0.79
C THR A 105 4.27 -4.67 -0.18
N GLU A 106 5.58 -4.39 -0.07
CA GLU A 106 6.63 -5.01 -0.88
C GLU A 106 6.54 -4.72 -2.40
N GLY A 107 5.78 -3.67 -2.77
CA GLY A 107 5.47 -3.36 -4.17
C GLY A 107 6.14 -2.10 -4.71
N THR A 108 7.18 -1.57 -4.05
CA THR A 108 7.74 -0.21 -4.22
C THR A 108 6.67 0.90 -4.16
N CYS A 109 7.07 2.16 -4.01
CA CYS A 109 6.15 3.30 -4.16
C CYS A 109 6.52 4.24 -5.32
N ILE A 110 7.54 3.92 -6.13
CA ILE A 110 8.03 4.79 -7.21
C ILE A 110 6.99 5.07 -8.30
N TRP A 111 6.06 4.13 -8.51
CA TRP A 111 5.00 4.25 -9.51
C TRP A 111 3.87 5.18 -9.06
N VAL A 112 3.76 5.47 -7.76
CA VAL A 112 2.58 6.16 -7.19
C VAL A 112 2.37 7.54 -7.83
N PRO A 113 3.36 8.47 -7.85
CA PRO A 113 3.11 9.81 -8.38
C PRO A 113 2.69 9.80 -9.85
N GLU A 114 3.34 8.98 -10.67
CA GLU A 114 3.08 8.90 -12.11
C GLU A 114 1.74 8.21 -12.40
N LEU A 115 1.39 7.15 -11.66
CA LEU A 115 0.08 6.53 -11.77
C LEU A 115 -1.02 7.55 -11.41
N LEU A 116 -0.87 8.27 -10.30
CA LEU A 116 -1.85 9.26 -9.89
C LEU A 116 -2.02 10.39 -10.91
N ALA A 117 -0.92 10.90 -11.47
CA ALA A 117 -0.97 11.88 -12.54
C ALA A 117 -1.71 11.35 -13.78
N LEU A 118 -1.45 10.10 -14.17
CA LEU A 118 -2.17 9.44 -15.27
C LEU A 118 -3.66 9.30 -14.95
N LEU A 119 -4.04 8.84 -13.76
CA LEU A 119 -5.43 8.63 -13.39
C LEU A 119 -6.21 9.96 -13.32
N ASP A 120 -5.63 11.00 -12.71
CA ASP A 120 -6.23 12.34 -12.67
C ASP A 120 -6.38 12.92 -14.07
N PHE A 121 -5.38 12.77 -14.94
CA PHE A 121 -5.48 13.17 -16.35
C PHE A 121 -6.67 12.48 -17.04
N ARG A 122 -6.87 11.17 -16.83
CA ARG A 122 -8.03 10.45 -17.39
C ARG A 122 -9.36 10.89 -16.79
N TYR A 123 -9.37 11.35 -15.55
CA TYR A 123 -10.57 11.86 -14.89
C TYR A 123 -10.99 13.23 -15.42
N GLU A 124 -10.01 14.12 -15.66
CA GLU A 124 -10.23 15.51 -16.10
C GLU A 124 -10.42 15.65 -17.61
N GLU A 125 -9.74 14.82 -18.41
CA GLU A 125 -9.68 14.97 -19.86
C GLU A 125 -10.94 14.45 -20.56
N THR A 126 -11.95 15.32 -20.64
CA THR A 126 -13.27 14.99 -21.17
C THR A 126 -13.33 14.89 -22.70
N HIS A 127 -12.47 15.58 -23.45
CA HIS A 127 -12.56 15.58 -24.92
C HIS A 127 -12.03 14.27 -25.52
N PHE A 128 -10.85 13.81 -25.09
CA PHE A 128 -10.30 12.53 -25.56
C PHE A 128 -11.16 11.33 -25.15
N ALA A 129 -11.87 11.43 -24.02
CA ALA A 129 -12.66 10.35 -23.49
C ALA A 129 -14.14 10.39 -23.88
N ALA A 130 -14.59 11.40 -24.63
CA ALA A 130 -16.00 11.56 -25.04
C ALA A 130 -16.55 10.35 -25.79
N LYS A 131 -15.69 9.57 -26.47
CA LYS A 131 -16.08 8.34 -27.18
C LYS A 131 -16.09 7.07 -26.31
N LEU A 132 -15.59 7.14 -25.08
CA LEU A 132 -15.42 6.00 -24.19
C LEU A 132 -16.62 5.77 -23.24
N GLY A 133 -17.62 6.66 -23.29
CA GLY A 133 -18.79 6.60 -22.42
C GLY A 133 -18.56 7.25 -21.06
N ASP A 134 -19.51 7.07 -20.15
CA ASP A 134 -19.42 7.58 -18.79
C ASP A 134 -18.74 6.57 -17.87
N TYR A 135 -17.60 6.98 -17.30
CA TYR A 135 -16.81 6.20 -16.36
C TYR A 135 -16.44 7.00 -15.10
N ARG A 136 -17.06 8.18 -14.91
CA ARG A 136 -16.68 9.10 -13.81
C ARG A 136 -17.85 9.75 -13.08
N SER A 137 -19.09 9.71 -13.60
CA SER A 137 -20.22 10.39 -12.94
C SER A 137 -20.54 9.86 -11.55
N HIS A 138 -20.17 8.61 -11.27
CA HIS A 138 -20.30 7.97 -9.96
C HIS A 138 -19.14 8.28 -9.00
N LEU A 139 -18.16 9.10 -9.42
CA LEU A 139 -17.03 9.53 -8.59
C LEU A 139 -17.20 11.01 -8.23
N SER A 140 -17.07 11.32 -6.94
CA SER A 140 -17.16 12.69 -6.41
C SER A 140 -15.80 13.39 -6.29
N MET A 141 -14.71 12.61 -6.29
CA MET A 141 -13.34 13.07 -6.14
C MET A 141 -12.49 12.59 -7.32
N LYS A 142 -11.37 13.27 -7.59
CA LYS A 142 -10.39 12.75 -8.54
C LYS A 142 -9.63 11.55 -7.94
N PRO A 143 -9.11 10.62 -8.75
CA PRO A 143 -8.41 9.43 -8.30
C PRO A 143 -7.34 9.69 -7.24
N SER A 144 -6.49 10.70 -7.40
CA SER A 144 -5.44 11.02 -6.42
C SER A 144 -5.95 11.37 -5.03
N ASP A 145 -7.15 11.94 -4.91
CA ASP A 145 -7.74 12.27 -3.62
C ASP A 145 -8.33 11.02 -2.93
N TYR A 146 -8.87 10.05 -3.69
CA TYR A 146 -9.21 8.75 -3.13
C TYR A 146 -7.97 8.01 -2.65
N PHE A 147 -6.89 7.99 -3.43
CA PHE A 147 -5.64 7.33 -3.03
C PHE A 147 -5.07 7.98 -1.76
N ARG A 148 -5.04 9.31 -1.68
CA ARG A 148 -4.60 10.03 -0.47
C ARG A 148 -5.44 9.67 0.76
N ARG A 149 -6.75 9.45 0.61
CA ARG A 149 -7.65 9.11 1.72
C ARG A 149 -7.59 7.63 2.12
N ASN A 150 -7.52 6.72 1.15
CA ASN A 150 -7.83 5.30 1.34
C ASN A 150 -6.61 4.37 1.21
N VAL A 151 -5.52 4.81 0.60
CA VAL A 151 -4.39 3.95 0.21
C VAL A 151 -3.12 4.28 1.00
N PHE A 152 -2.44 3.24 1.48
CA PHE A 152 -1.19 3.29 2.24
C PHE A 152 -0.14 2.38 1.61
N TYR A 153 1.13 2.68 1.81
CA TYR A 153 2.25 2.02 1.14
C TYR A 153 3.24 1.50 2.16
N GLY A 154 3.30 0.18 2.32
CA GLY A 154 4.35 -0.55 3.04
C GLY A 154 5.58 -0.67 2.14
N ALA A 155 6.38 0.39 2.09
CA ALA A 155 7.63 0.41 1.34
C ALA A 155 8.68 -0.45 2.07
N SER A 156 8.66 -1.74 1.75
CA SER A 156 9.66 -2.72 2.14
C SER A 156 11.02 -2.34 1.57
N CYS A 157 12.07 -2.39 2.40
CA CYS A 157 13.45 -2.11 1.98
C CYS A 157 13.59 -0.78 1.24
N MET A 158 12.81 0.22 1.69
CA MET A 158 12.63 1.51 1.03
C MET A 158 13.98 2.11 0.62
N PRO A 159 14.30 2.26 -0.68
CA PRO A 159 15.49 2.98 -1.09
C PRO A 159 15.31 4.49 -0.89
N ARG A 160 16.42 5.23 -0.79
CA ARG A 160 16.43 6.71 -0.70
C ARG A 160 15.47 7.38 -1.68
N ARG A 161 15.45 6.92 -2.94
CA ARG A 161 14.61 7.49 -3.98
C ARG A 161 13.11 7.43 -3.66
N GLU A 162 12.65 6.38 -2.97
CA GLU A 162 11.25 6.27 -2.53
C GLU A 162 10.94 7.27 -1.40
N ALA A 163 11.83 7.39 -0.41
CA ALA A 163 11.67 8.37 0.66
C ALA A 163 11.64 9.82 0.15
N GLU A 164 12.34 10.12 -0.95
CA GLU A 164 12.31 11.43 -1.60
C GLU A 164 10.95 11.75 -2.24
N LEU A 165 10.15 10.74 -2.60
CA LEU A 165 8.82 10.92 -3.18
C LEU A 165 7.74 11.20 -2.13
N ARG A 166 8.05 11.18 -0.83
CA ARG A 166 7.09 11.38 0.27
C ARG A 166 6.23 12.65 0.15
N GLY A 167 6.77 13.72 -0.45
CA GLY A 167 6.02 14.95 -0.68
C GLY A 167 4.93 14.80 -1.73
N ALA A 168 5.20 14.04 -2.79
CA ALA A 168 4.24 13.75 -3.86
C ALA A 168 3.21 12.69 -3.44
N ILE A 169 3.67 11.65 -2.73
CA ILE A 169 2.83 10.54 -2.27
C ILE A 169 1.96 10.94 -1.08
N GLY A 170 2.53 11.74 -0.17
CA GLY A 170 1.97 12.04 1.14
C GLY A 170 2.69 11.25 2.23
N VAL A 171 3.39 11.97 3.11
CA VAL A 171 4.14 11.38 4.24
C VAL A 171 3.23 10.48 5.08
N GLY A 172 1.99 10.89 5.33
CA GLY A 172 1.00 10.11 6.09
C GLY A 172 0.55 8.79 5.43
N ASN A 173 0.87 8.58 4.15
CA ASN A 173 0.49 7.38 3.41
C ASN A 173 1.65 6.37 3.33
N MET A 174 2.87 6.73 3.73
CA MET A 174 4.05 5.88 3.61
C MET A 174 4.43 5.23 4.95
N MET A 175 4.74 3.94 4.90
CA MET A 175 5.16 3.12 6.04
C MET A 175 6.40 2.33 5.64
N TRP A 176 7.46 2.40 6.43
CA TRP A 176 8.66 1.60 6.20
C TRP A 176 8.47 0.17 6.70
N GLY A 177 9.04 -0.80 5.98
CA GLY A 177 9.12 -2.20 6.39
C GLY A 177 10.51 -2.79 6.12
N SER A 178 10.96 -3.72 6.97
CA SER A 178 12.27 -4.38 6.83
C SER A 178 12.25 -5.62 5.93
N ASP A 179 11.07 -6.18 5.68
CA ASP A 179 10.85 -7.42 4.92
C ASP A 179 11.63 -8.64 5.45
N TYR A 180 11.80 -8.72 6.76
CA TYR A 180 12.44 -9.86 7.39
C TYR A 180 11.58 -11.14 7.24
N PRO A 181 12.16 -12.32 6.90
CA PRO A 181 13.60 -12.63 6.77
C PRO A 181 14.09 -12.72 5.32
N HIS A 182 13.43 -12.05 4.38
CA HIS A 182 13.73 -12.23 2.96
C HIS A 182 15.16 -11.78 2.61
N PRO A 183 15.83 -12.40 1.62
CA PRO A 183 17.15 -11.98 1.15
C PRO A 183 17.21 -10.54 0.61
N GLU A 184 16.13 -10.07 0.00
CA GLU A 184 15.92 -8.69 -0.44
C GLU A 184 15.66 -7.73 0.74
N GLY A 185 15.38 -8.28 1.92
CA GLY A 185 15.18 -7.62 3.20
C GLY A 185 16.34 -6.73 3.66
N THR A 186 16.11 -5.95 4.71
CA THR A 186 17.17 -5.07 5.25
C THR A 186 18.11 -5.78 6.23
N TRP A 187 17.73 -6.96 6.75
CA TRP A 187 18.53 -7.71 7.73
C TRP A 187 19.74 -8.40 7.06
N PRO A 188 20.93 -8.43 7.69
CA PRO A 188 21.28 -7.94 9.05
C PRO A 188 21.67 -6.47 9.13
N ASP A 189 21.78 -5.78 8.00
CA ASP A 189 22.32 -4.42 7.91
C ASP A 189 21.26 -3.31 8.00
N THR A 190 20.16 -3.59 8.72
CA THR A 190 18.97 -2.72 8.77
C THR A 190 19.31 -1.28 9.14
N ALA A 191 20.14 -1.08 10.17
CA ALA A 191 20.53 0.26 10.59
C ALA A 191 21.28 1.03 9.49
N GLN A 192 22.23 0.38 8.81
CA GLN A 192 23.00 1.00 7.73
C GLN A 192 22.10 1.37 6.55
N GLN A 193 21.17 0.50 6.16
CA GLN A 193 20.22 0.78 5.08
C GLN A 193 19.24 1.91 5.44
N MET A 194 18.79 1.96 6.70
CA MET A 194 17.98 3.06 7.19
C MET A 194 18.73 4.39 7.08
N HIS A 195 20.00 4.47 7.49
CA HIS A 195 20.81 5.68 7.32
C HIS A 195 20.91 6.12 5.85
N GLY A 196 21.22 5.18 4.94
CA GLY A 196 21.28 5.47 3.50
C GLY A 196 19.97 6.02 2.92
N THR A 197 18.83 5.69 3.54
CA THR A 197 17.50 6.12 3.09
C THR A 197 17.03 7.41 3.75
N PHE A 198 17.26 7.54 5.05
CA PHE A 198 16.55 8.48 5.92
C PHE A 198 17.40 9.65 6.42
N ASP A 199 18.73 9.60 6.28
CA ASP A 199 19.60 10.67 6.76
C ASP A 199 19.26 12.03 6.11
N GLY A 200 19.12 13.05 6.96
CA GLY A 200 18.80 14.42 6.57
C GLY A 200 17.31 14.68 6.28
N LEU A 201 16.42 13.71 6.45
CA LEU A 201 14.97 13.96 6.37
C LEU A 201 14.45 14.63 7.66
N PRO A 202 13.35 15.40 7.58
CA PRO A 202 12.74 16.03 8.76
C PRO A 202 12.34 14.99 9.82
N GLU A 203 12.57 15.31 11.11
CA GLU A 203 12.27 14.41 12.23
C GLU A 203 10.80 13.94 12.23
N ASP A 204 9.86 14.83 11.93
CA ASP A 204 8.43 14.51 11.89
C ASP A 204 8.09 13.53 10.76
N ASP A 205 8.75 13.66 9.60
CA ASP A 205 8.58 12.73 8.48
C ASP A 205 9.11 11.34 8.86
N LEU A 206 10.25 11.29 9.54
CA LEU A 206 10.84 10.04 10.04
C LEU A 206 9.95 9.36 11.07
N ALA A 207 9.49 10.10 12.07
CA ALA A 207 8.59 9.58 13.10
C ALA A 207 7.29 9.03 12.49
N ALA A 208 6.76 9.70 11.46
CA ALA A 208 5.59 9.22 10.73
C ALA A 208 5.90 7.93 9.96
N MET A 209 6.91 7.92 9.08
CA MET A 209 7.16 6.80 8.18
C MET A 209 7.74 5.56 8.87
N LEU A 210 8.56 5.72 9.91
CA LEU A 210 9.23 4.59 10.61
C LEU A 210 8.34 3.87 11.62
N GLY A 211 7.14 4.38 11.92
CA GLY A 211 6.21 3.66 12.79
C GLY A 211 4.90 4.38 13.11
N GLY A 212 4.88 5.72 13.14
CA GLY A 212 3.68 6.49 13.49
C GLY A 212 2.49 6.21 12.55
N ASN A 213 2.76 6.12 11.24
CA ASN A 213 1.74 5.80 10.25
C ASN A 213 1.23 4.38 10.40
N ALA A 214 2.11 3.39 10.58
CA ALA A 214 1.69 2.01 10.80
C ALA A 214 0.83 1.89 12.07
N ALA A 215 1.24 2.51 13.18
CA ALA A 215 0.46 2.51 14.40
C ALA A 215 -0.94 3.13 14.21
N ARG A 216 -1.04 4.24 13.49
CA ARG A 216 -2.33 4.89 13.19
C ARG A 216 -3.20 4.07 12.23
N VAL A 217 -2.62 3.51 11.18
CA VAL A 217 -3.36 2.81 10.11
C VAL A 217 -3.93 1.49 10.63
N TYR A 218 -3.12 0.71 11.35
CA TYR A 218 -3.47 -0.59 11.91
C TYR A 218 -4.04 -0.51 13.34
N GLY A 219 -4.15 0.69 13.93
CA GLY A 219 -4.74 0.88 15.25
C GLY A 219 -3.96 0.25 16.40
N PHE A 220 -2.62 0.28 16.33
CA PHE A 220 -1.79 -0.21 17.41
C PHE A 220 -1.81 0.71 18.62
N ASP A 221 -1.79 0.10 19.80
CA ASP A 221 -1.70 0.77 21.09
C ASP A 221 -0.26 1.26 21.32
N VAL A 222 -0.01 2.53 21.02
CA VAL A 222 1.31 3.14 21.12
C VAL A 222 1.85 3.19 22.56
N GLU A 223 0.98 3.22 23.57
CA GLU A 223 1.40 3.21 24.97
C GLU A 223 1.98 1.84 25.34
N LYS A 224 1.36 0.75 24.88
CA LYS A 224 1.90 -0.61 25.04
C LYS A 224 3.18 -0.84 24.26
N LEU A 225 3.36 -0.17 23.12
CA LEU A 225 4.57 -0.26 22.31
C LEU A 225 5.72 0.60 22.87
N ALA A 226 5.43 1.65 23.65
CA ALA A 226 6.45 2.61 24.10
C ALA A 226 7.66 1.97 24.82
N PRO A 227 7.51 0.97 25.73
CA PRO A 227 8.67 0.31 26.33
C PRO A 227 9.53 -0.46 25.33
N LEU A 228 8.93 -1.01 24.27
CA LEU A 228 9.67 -1.70 23.20
C LEU A 228 10.40 -0.68 22.34
N VAL A 229 9.73 0.40 21.93
CA VAL A 229 10.33 1.49 21.16
C VAL A 229 11.53 2.10 21.92
N ALA A 230 11.41 2.33 23.22
CA ALA A 230 12.52 2.83 24.03
C ALA A 230 13.72 1.86 24.12
N ARG A 231 13.48 0.55 23.92
CA ARG A 231 14.52 -0.49 24.01
C ARG A 231 15.19 -0.79 22.66
N ILE A 232 14.42 -0.80 21.58
CA ILE A 232 14.89 -1.29 20.26
C ILE A 232 14.55 -0.36 19.09
N GLY A 233 13.80 0.72 19.33
CA GLY A 233 13.45 1.68 18.30
C GLY A 233 14.66 2.52 17.90
N PRO A 234 14.73 3.00 16.65
CA PRO A 234 15.76 3.93 16.23
C PRO A 234 15.65 5.24 17.01
N GLU A 235 16.79 5.82 17.42
CA GLU A 235 16.78 7.12 18.08
C GLU A 235 16.49 8.22 17.05
N LYS A 236 15.68 9.21 17.44
CA LYS A 236 15.29 10.30 16.53
C LYS A 236 16.49 11.08 15.98
N GLY A 237 17.52 11.27 16.83
CA GLY A 237 18.75 11.97 16.46
C GLY A 237 19.65 11.19 15.50
N SER A 238 19.45 9.87 15.34
CA SER A 238 20.34 9.03 14.53
C SER A 238 20.43 9.50 13.07
N PHE A 239 19.35 10.05 12.51
CA PHE A 239 19.27 10.46 11.11
C PHE A 239 19.59 11.95 10.88
N SER A 240 19.89 12.70 11.95
CA SER A 240 20.09 14.15 11.88
C SER A 240 21.50 14.55 11.44
N GLY A 241 22.45 13.60 11.46
CA GLY A 241 23.79 13.79 10.94
C GLY A 241 23.83 13.52 9.45
N GLY A 242 23.91 14.57 8.62
CA GLY A 242 24.66 14.40 7.37
C GLY A 242 26.06 13.88 7.74
N ASN A 243 26.53 12.87 7.02
CA ASN A 243 27.77 12.10 7.26
C ASN A 243 28.93 12.88 7.97
N PRO A 244 29.79 12.18 8.75
CA PRO A 244 31.07 12.74 9.24
C PRO A 244 31.93 13.38 8.14
#